data_AF-A0A452ZPB8-F1
#
_entry.id   AF-A0A452ZPB8-F1
#
_cell.length_a   1.000
_cell.length_b   1.000
_cell.length_c   1.000
_cell.angle_alpha   90.00
_cell.angle_beta   90.00
_cell.angle_gamma   90.00
#
_symmetry.space_group_name_H-M   'P 1'
#
loop_
_entity.id
_entity.type
_entity.pdbx_description
1 polymer ?
#
loop_
_entity_poly.entity_id
_entity_poly.type
_entity_poly.pdbx_seq_one_letter_code
_entity_poly.pdbx_strand_id
1 'polypeptide(L)'
;MDSELQSILVDLAAALASAGVNAFRFDFAGNGESEGLFQYGNYRKEADDLRSVVSYFSEQKYDIIALVGHSKEEGIEGRLGKNFLQRIKKDGYIDVRNKKGKFEYRVTEESLRDRLSTDTLLSSRSISKGCRVLTVHGSEDETVPARDALMFAAHIPNHDLHIVVGANHRYTGHEQELTSLALDFIKPRPRKSSSLRPKL
;
A
#
# COMPACT_ATOMS: atom_id res chain seq x y z
N MET A 1 -6.34 12.84 12.63
CA MET A 1 -5.42 11.97 11.88
C MET A 1 -4.19 11.79 12.76
N ASP A 2 -3.95 10.55 13.17
CA ASP A 2 -2.89 10.22 14.13
C ASP A 2 -1.51 10.47 13.50
N SER A 3 -0.65 11.14 14.27
CA SER A 3 0.72 11.56 13.90
C SER A 3 1.69 10.40 13.71
N GLU A 4 1.28 9.16 13.96
CA GLU A 4 2.16 7.99 13.92
C GLU A 4 2.26 7.33 12.52
N LEU A 5 1.24 7.40 11.65
CA LEU A 5 1.40 6.92 10.25
C LEU A 5 2.37 7.75 9.43
N GLN A 6 2.53 9.02 9.80
CA GLN A 6 3.51 9.87 9.13
C GLN A 6 4.92 9.30 9.27
N SER A 7 5.25 8.48 10.28
CA SER A 7 6.63 8.00 10.48
C SER A 7 7.12 7.06 9.38
N ILE A 8 6.48 5.92 9.12
CA ILE A 8 7.08 4.86 8.26
C ILE A 8 7.43 5.36 6.85
N LEU A 9 6.49 6.02 6.17
CA LEU A 9 6.73 6.50 4.80
C LEU A 9 7.65 7.73 4.77
N VAL A 10 7.70 8.53 5.83
CA VAL A 10 8.66 9.65 5.96
C VAL A 10 10.06 9.12 6.20
N ASP A 11 10.23 8.15 7.09
CA ASP A 11 11.50 7.53 7.43
C ASP A 11 12.08 6.81 6.20
N LEU A 12 11.24 6.07 5.47
CA LEU A 12 11.65 5.44 4.22
C LEU A 12 12.03 6.49 3.15
N ALA A 13 11.26 7.58 3.02
CA ALA A 13 11.60 8.65 2.07
C ALA A 13 12.93 9.32 2.43
N ALA A 14 13.20 9.54 3.72
CA ALA A 14 14.48 10.09 4.20
C ALA A 14 15.64 9.12 3.95
N ALA A 15 15.43 7.81 4.14
CA ALA A 15 16.42 6.78 3.86
C ALA A 15 16.73 6.66 2.36
N LEU A 16 15.70 6.76 1.50
CA LEU A 16 15.85 6.81 0.03
C LEU A 16 16.64 8.04 -0.40
N ALA A 17 16.29 9.23 0.12
CA ALA A 17 16.99 10.47 -0.17
C ALA A 17 18.47 10.40 0.24
N SER A 18 18.76 9.86 1.42
CA SER A 18 20.13 9.63 1.90
C SER A 18 20.91 8.63 1.04
N ALA A 19 20.21 7.73 0.35
CA ALA A 19 20.78 6.80 -0.61
C ALA A 19 20.87 7.35 -2.05
N GLY A 20 20.53 8.62 -2.28
CA GLY A 20 20.57 9.25 -3.60
C GLY A 20 19.37 8.92 -4.49
N VAL A 21 18.26 8.44 -3.92
CA VAL A 21 17.02 8.15 -4.62
C VAL A 21 15.97 9.21 -4.28
N ASN A 22 15.43 9.88 -5.29
CA ASN A 22 14.34 10.83 -5.09
C ASN A 22 13.07 10.08 -4.65
N ALA A 23 12.38 10.61 -3.63
CA ALA A 23 11.11 10.08 -3.16
C ALA A 23 10.03 11.15 -3.28
N PHE A 24 8.91 10.80 -3.91
CA PHE A 24 7.72 11.63 -3.98
C PHE A 24 6.57 10.93 -3.24
N ARG A 25 5.95 11.65 -2.31
CA ARG A 25 4.78 11.21 -1.56
C ARG A 25 3.65 12.19 -1.82
N PHE A 26 2.43 11.67 -1.91
CA PHE A 26 1.24 12.47 -2.14
C PHE A 26 0.06 11.84 -1.39
N ASP A 27 -0.94 12.67 -1.12
CA ASP A 27 -2.22 12.19 -0.60
C ASP A 27 -3.15 11.85 -1.77
N PHE A 28 -3.83 10.70 -1.69
CA PHE A 28 -4.89 10.36 -2.64
C PHE A 28 -6.03 11.38 -2.58
N ALA A 29 -6.75 11.57 -3.70
CA ALA A 29 -7.88 12.50 -3.74
C ALA A 29 -8.88 12.21 -2.60
N GLY A 30 -9.29 13.26 -1.87
CA GLY A 30 -10.16 13.16 -0.70
C GLY A 30 -9.46 12.73 0.59
N ASN A 31 -8.13 12.72 0.64
CA ASN A 31 -7.32 12.45 1.83
C ASN A 31 -6.31 13.59 2.07
N GLY A 32 -5.94 13.79 3.33
CA GLY A 32 -4.88 14.71 3.73
C GLY A 32 -5.07 16.12 3.17
N GLU A 33 -4.08 16.60 2.43
CA GLU A 33 -4.08 17.93 1.80
C GLU A 33 -4.60 17.91 0.35
N SER A 34 -4.87 16.74 -0.21
CA SER A 34 -5.40 16.61 -1.57
C SER A 34 -6.89 16.97 -1.66
N GLU A 35 -7.27 17.57 -2.78
CA GLU A 35 -8.63 17.98 -3.06
C GLU A 35 -9.62 16.80 -3.13
N GLY A 36 -10.92 17.11 -3.06
CA GLY A 36 -12.00 16.16 -3.18
C GLY A 36 -12.57 15.68 -1.84
N LEU A 37 -13.54 14.77 -1.91
CA LEU A 37 -14.18 14.16 -0.74
C LEU A 37 -13.71 12.72 -0.58
N PHE A 38 -13.47 12.30 0.66
CA PHE A 38 -13.17 10.91 0.97
C PHE A 38 -14.30 9.99 0.52
N GLN A 39 -13.95 8.87 -0.13
CA GLN A 39 -14.90 7.85 -0.57
C GLN A 39 -14.39 6.45 -0.22
N TYR A 40 -15.26 5.65 0.39
CA TYR A 40 -14.95 4.26 0.71
C TYR A 40 -14.98 3.38 -0.55
N GLY A 41 -14.04 2.44 -0.67
CA GLY A 41 -14.01 1.45 -1.77
C GLY A 41 -13.33 1.86 -3.07
N ASN A 42 -13.15 3.17 -3.30
CA ASN A 42 -12.79 3.80 -4.57
C ASN A 42 -11.34 3.55 -5.08
N TYR A 43 -10.92 2.30 -5.13
CA TYR A 43 -9.56 1.91 -5.49
C TYR A 43 -9.21 2.15 -6.96
N ARG A 44 -10.20 2.21 -7.85
CA ARG A 44 -9.96 2.58 -9.25
C ARG A 44 -9.49 4.02 -9.37
N LYS A 45 -10.15 4.94 -8.65
CA LYS A 45 -9.71 6.35 -8.61
C LYS A 45 -8.33 6.50 -7.98
N GLU A 46 -8.03 5.76 -6.90
CA GLU A 46 -6.68 5.76 -6.33
C GLU A 46 -5.63 5.23 -7.33
N ALA A 47 -5.97 4.24 -8.15
CA ALA A 47 -5.10 3.79 -9.24
C ALA A 47 -4.92 4.87 -10.33
N ASP A 48 -5.96 5.64 -10.64
CA ASP A 48 -5.88 6.77 -11.58
C ASP A 48 -5.03 7.93 -11.03
N ASP A 49 -5.12 8.21 -9.73
CA ASP A 49 -4.26 9.19 -9.05
C ASP A 49 -2.79 8.76 -9.13
N LEU A 50 -2.47 7.49 -8.82
CA LEU A 50 -1.13 6.93 -8.99
C LEU A 50 -0.64 7.05 -10.44
N ARG A 51 -1.50 6.70 -11.40
CA ARG A 51 -1.17 6.79 -12.83
C ARG A 51 -0.87 8.21 -13.25
N SER A 52 -1.59 9.19 -12.72
CA SER A 52 -1.38 10.62 -13.01
C SER A 52 -0.03 11.09 -12.48
N VAL A 53 0.35 10.71 -11.26
CA VAL A 53 1.66 11.00 -10.67
C VAL A 53 2.79 10.37 -11.50
N VAL A 54 2.67 9.08 -11.85
CA VAL A 54 3.66 8.40 -12.69
C VAL A 54 3.80 9.08 -14.05
N SER A 55 2.69 9.46 -14.68
CA SER A 55 2.69 10.13 -15.98
C SER A 55 3.39 11.48 -15.91
N TYR A 56 3.06 12.29 -14.92
CA TYR A 56 3.70 13.59 -14.69
C TYR A 56 5.22 13.48 -14.58
N PHE A 57 5.72 12.61 -13.69
CA PHE A 57 7.18 12.49 -13.51
C PHE A 57 7.87 11.85 -14.71
N SER A 58 7.20 10.95 -15.44
CA SER A 58 7.72 10.40 -16.70
C SER A 58 7.88 11.48 -17.77
N GLU A 59 6.92 12.42 -17.88
CA GLU A 59 7.01 13.58 -18.77
C GLU A 59 8.17 14.50 -18.38
N GLN A 60 8.41 14.67 -17.09
CA GLN A 60 9.56 15.37 -16.52
C GLN A 60 10.89 14.59 -16.62
N LYS A 61 10.92 13.45 -17.34
CA LYS A 61 12.10 12.62 -17.60
C LYS A 61 12.71 11.95 -16.37
N TYR A 62 11.94 11.78 -15.29
CA TYR A 62 12.35 10.93 -14.19
C TYR A 62 12.18 9.45 -14.56
N ASP A 63 13.16 8.63 -14.14
CA ASP A 63 13.03 7.18 -14.19
C ASP A 63 12.30 6.68 -12.94
N ILE A 64 11.11 6.13 -13.11
CA ILE A 64 10.27 5.65 -12.02
C ILE A 64 10.66 4.21 -11.70
N ILE A 65 11.51 4.04 -10.67
CA ILE A 65 12.09 2.74 -10.33
C ILE A 65 11.26 1.90 -9.36
N ALA A 66 10.33 2.52 -8.62
CA ALA A 66 9.51 1.84 -7.62
C ALA A 66 8.20 2.59 -7.33
N LEU A 67 7.16 1.82 -6.99
CA LEU A 67 5.95 2.28 -6.32
C LEU A 67 5.93 1.63 -4.93
N VAL A 68 5.67 2.42 -3.88
CA VAL A 68 5.65 1.94 -2.50
C VAL A 68 4.33 2.34 -1.87
N GLY A 69 3.68 1.39 -1.20
CA GLY A 69 2.43 1.63 -0.47
C GLY A 69 2.45 0.90 0.86
N HIS A 70 1.86 1.52 1.89
CA HIS A 70 1.58 0.90 3.19
C HIS A 70 0.05 0.78 3.35
N SER A 71 -0.39 -0.29 4.01
CA SER A 71 -1.81 -0.67 4.07
C SER A 71 -2.65 0.39 4.79
N LYS A 72 -3.95 0.40 4.52
CA LYS A 72 -4.90 1.25 5.25
C LYS A 72 -5.22 0.57 6.58
N GLU A 73 -4.99 1.27 7.69
CA GLU A 73 -4.92 0.82 9.11
C GLU A 73 -5.95 -0.16 9.69
N GLU A 74 -7.08 -0.39 9.02
CA GLU A 74 -8.18 -1.16 9.57
C GLU A 74 -8.82 -2.07 8.50
N GLY A 75 -9.18 -3.29 8.89
CA GLY A 75 -10.02 -4.16 8.09
C GLY A 75 -11.45 -3.61 7.95
N ILE A 76 -12.28 -4.22 7.10
CA ILE A 76 -13.68 -3.81 6.90
C ILE A 76 -14.46 -3.89 8.23
N GLU A 77 -14.32 -4.99 8.98
CA GLU A 77 -14.99 -5.15 10.26
C GLU A 77 -14.42 -4.21 11.34
N GLY A 78 -13.11 -3.94 11.33
CA GLY A 78 -12.50 -2.95 12.22
C GLY A 78 -13.14 -1.56 12.05
N ARG A 79 -13.30 -1.13 10.80
CA ARG A 79 -13.90 0.17 10.45
C ARG A 79 -15.40 0.24 10.72
N LEU A 80 -16.13 -0.78 10.30
CA LEU A 80 -17.60 -0.73 10.22
C LEU A 80 -18.29 -1.39 11.42
N GLY A 81 -17.53 -2.14 12.22
CA GLY A 81 -18.01 -2.95 13.33
C GLY A 81 -18.69 -4.25 12.87
N LYS A 82 -19.01 -5.09 13.86
CA LYS A 82 -19.73 -6.34 13.64
C LYS A 82 -21.08 -6.10 12.97
N ASN A 83 -21.53 -7.09 12.19
CA ASN A 83 -22.82 -7.10 11.50
C ASN A 83 -23.02 -5.90 10.55
N PHE A 84 -21.93 -5.31 10.03
CA PHE A 84 -22.00 -4.15 9.13
C PHE A 84 -22.89 -4.41 7.90
N LEU A 85 -22.88 -5.63 7.34
CA LEU A 85 -23.73 -6.00 6.21
C LEU A 85 -25.23 -5.92 6.54
N GLN A 86 -25.64 -6.24 7.77
CA GLN A 86 -27.04 -6.17 8.18
C GLN A 86 -27.46 -4.73 8.44
N ARG A 87 -26.59 -3.96 9.11
CA ARG A 87 -26.81 -2.54 9.41
C ARG A 87 -26.93 -1.71 8.13
N ILE A 88 -26.01 -1.90 7.19
CA ILE A 88 -26.02 -1.14 5.93
C ILE A 88 -27.22 -1.51 5.05
N LYS A 89 -27.65 -2.78 5.04
CA LYS A 89 -28.88 -3.20 4.32
C LYS A 89 -30.15 -2.61 4.94
N LYS A 90 -30.18 -2.43 6.26
CA LYS A 90 -31.32 -1.87 6.97
C LYS A 90 -31.40 -0.35 6.79
N ASP A 91 -30.29 0.34 6.97
CA ASP A 91 -30.25 1.80 7.10
C ASP A 91 -29.75 2.50 5.81
N GLY A 92 -29.25 1.75 4.84
CA GLY A 92 -28.68 2.23 3.56
C GLY A 92 -27.24 2.75 3.68
N TYR A 93 -26.78 3.03 4.89
CA TYR A 93 -25.45 3.57 5.17
C TYR A 93 -24.95 3.23 6.58
N ILE A 94 -23.65 3.45 6.81
CA ILE A 94 -23.01 3.46 8.11
C ILE A 94 -22.18 4.74 8.22
N ASP A 95 -22.45 5.55 9.26
CA ASP A 95 -21.60 6.68 9.62
C ASP A 95 -20.44 6.19 10.48
N VAL A 96 -19.22 6.31 9.96
CA VAL A 96 -17.99 6.01 10.68
C VAL A 96 -17.62 7.22 11.53
N ARG A 97 -17.25 6.94 12.79
CA ARG A 97 -16.93 7.93 13.80
C ARG A 97 -15.63 7.55 14.48
N ASN A 98 -14.81 8.54 14.81
CA ASN A 98 -13.56 8.30 15.54
C ASN A 98 -13.81 7.91 17.00
N LYS A 99 -12.73 7.61 17.73
CA LYS A 99 -12.73 7.30 19.17
C LYS A 99 -13.39 8.37 20.05
N LYS A 100 -13.51 9.62 19.57
CA LYS A 100 -14.20 10.72 20.26
C LYS A 100 -15.68 10.85 19.86
N GLY A 101 -16.21 9.94 19.05
CA GLY A 101 -17.58 9.94 18.55
C GLY A 101 -17.86 10.94 17.42
N LYS A 102 -16.84 11.68 16.97
CA LYS A 102 -16.97 12.65 15.88
C LYS A 102 -17.12 11.92 14.55
N PHE A 103 -18.10 12.34 13.74
CA PHE A 103 -18.29 11.86 12.37
C PHE A 103 -17.02 12.08 11.54
N GLU A 104 -16.61 11.04 10.81
CA GLU A 104 -15.48 11.09 9.88
C GLU A 104 -15.94 10.96 8.44
N TYR A 105 -16.69 9.89 8.12
CA TYR A 105 -17.21 9.65 6.77
C TYR A 105 -18.40 8.70 6.79
N ARG A 106 -19.12 8.63 5.66
CA ARG A 106 -20.26 7.73 5.46
C ARG A 106 -19.90 6.63 4.46
N VAL A 107 -20.24 5.40 4.81
CA VAL A 107 -20.18 4.24 3.93
C VAL A 107 -21.59 3.89 3.47
N THR A 108 -21.87 4.03 2.18
CA THR A 108 -23.14 3.60 1.54
C THR A 108 -23.05 2.14 1.08
N GLU A 109 -24.19 1.50 0.85
CA GLU A 109 -24.22 0.15 0.25
C GLU A 109 -23.44 0.08 -1.07
N GLU A 110 -23.55 1.10 -1.92
CA GLU A 110 -22.80 1.23 -3.16
C GLU A 110 -21.28 1.25 -2.92
N SER A 111 -20.80 2.12 -2.04
CA SER A 111 -19.36 2.25 -1.72
C SER A 111 -18.78 0.98 -1.09
N LEU A 112 -19.58 0.27 -0.27
CA LEU A 112 -19.18 -1.01 0.29
C LEU A 112 -19.12 -2.09 -0.79
N ARG A 113 -20.08 -2.12 -1.72
CA ARG A 113 -20.09 -3.07 -2.83
C ARG A 113 -18.91 -2.83 -3.76
N ASP A 114 -18.57 -1.58 -4.06
CA ASP A 114 -17.37 -1.22 -4.84
C ASP A 114 -16.10 -1.79 -4.16
N ARG A 115 -15.94 -1.53 -2.85
CA ARG A 115 -14.84 -2.08 -2.04
C ARG A 115 -14.73 -3.61 -2.09
N LEU A 116 -15.86 -4.30 -2.00
CA LEU A 116 -15.93 -5.76 -1.96
C LEU A 116 -15.76 -6.37 -3.36
N SER A 117 -16.09 -5.63 -4.41
CA SER A 117 -15.94 -6.07 -5.80
C SER A 117 -14.52 -5.97 -6.36
N THR A 118 -13.59 -5.43 -5.57
CA THR A 118 -12.19 -5.30 -5.97
C THR A 118 -11.53 -6.68 -6.05
N ASP A 119 -11.26 -7.13 -7.28
CA ASP A 119 -10.60 -8.41 -7.53
C ASP A 119 -9.08 -8.29 -7.42
N THR A 120 -8.59 -8.42 -6.19
CA THR A 120 -7.15 -8.39 -5.88
C THR A 120 -6.37 -9.54 -6.53
N LEU A 121 -7.02 -10.67 -6.83
CA LEU A 121 -6.39 -11.84 -7.43
C LEU A 121 -6.14 -11.64 -8.92
N LEU A 122 -7.12 -11.13 -9.65
CA LEU A 122 -6.94 -10.77 -11.05
C LEU A 122 -5.91 -9.65 -11.19
N SER A 123 -5.96 -8.64 -10.30
CA SER A 123 -4.95 -7.57 -10.28
C SER A 123 -3.54 -8.11 -10.00
N SER A 124 -3.35 -9.03 -9.04
CA SER A 124 -2.03 -9.59 -8.75
C SER A 124 -1.46 -10.38 -9.93
N ARG A 125 -2.30 -11.18 -10.61
CA ARG A 125 -1.89 -11.94 -11.80
C ARG A 125 -1.58 -11.08 -13.02
N SER A 126 -2.08 -9.85 -13.05
CA SER A 126 -1.81 -8.89 -14.13
C SER A 126 -0.43 -8.23 -14.03
N ILE A 127 0.26 -8.39 -12.89
CA ILE A 127 1.60 -7.85 -12.69
C ILE A 127 2.57 -8.50 -13.68
N SER A 128 3.28 -7.66 -14.43
CA SER A 128 4.23 -8.10 -15.45
C SER A 128 5.32 -8.98 -14.85
N LYS A 129 5.72 -10.03 -15.58
CA LYS A 129 6.89 -10.86 -15.25
C LYS A 129 8.24 -10.12 -15.31
N GLY A 130 8.27 -8.86 -15.74
CA GLY A 130 9.45 -8.00 -15.62
C GLY A 130 9.47 -7.17 -14.33
N CYS A 131 8.35 -7.07 -13.63
CA CYS A 131 8.20 -6.29 -12.41
C CYS A 131 8.56 -7.14 -11.20
N ARG A 132 9.46 -6.63 -10.35
CA ARG A 132 9.77 -7.23 -9.06
C ARG A 132 8.75 -6.73 -8.04
N VAL A 133 8.24 -7.61 -7.19
CA VAL A 133 7.33 -7.24 -6.10
C VAL A 133 7.92 -7.68 -4.77
N LEU A 134 7.87 -6.80 -3.76
CA LEU A 134 8.19 -7.13 -2.38
C LEU A 134 6.93 -6.92 -1.53
N THR A 135 6.59 -7.91 -0.71
CA THR A 135 5.69 -7.70 0.42
C THR A 135 6.48 -7.93 1.71
N VAL A 136 6.47 -6.94 2.59
CA VAL A 136 6.90 -7.10 3.98
C VAL A 136 5.63 -7.17 4.82
N HIS A 137 5.52 -8.14 5.73
CA HIS A 137 4.34 -8.32 6.58
C HIS A 137 4.76 -8.69 8.00
N GLY A 138 4.09 -8.13 9.02
CA GLY A 138 4.37 -8.46 10.42
C GLY A 138 3.69 -9.76 10.86
N SER A 139 4.38 -10.62 11.60
CA SER A 139 3.79 -11.89 12.07
C SER A 139 2.71 -11.70 13.12
N GLU A 140 2.71 -10.56 13.82
CA GLU A 140 1.75 -10.20 14.88
C GLU A 140 0.80 -9.07 14.40
N ASP A 141 0.58 -8.97 13.08
CA ASP A 141 -0.43 -8.07 12.53
C ASP A 141 -1.85 -8.58 12.84
N GLU A 142 -2.47 -7.97 13.85
CA GLU A 142 -3.85 -8.26 14.27
C GLU A 142 -4.91 -7.61 13.37
N THR A 143 -4.53 -6.68 12.49
CA THR A 143 -5.44 -5.98 11.59
C THR A 143 -5.63 -6.76 10.28
N VAL A 144 -4.51 -7.20 9.69
CA VAL A 144 -4.49 -7.92 8.41
C VAL A 144 -3.71 -9.22 8.59
N PRO A 145 -4.36 -10.39 8.48
CA PRO A 145 -3.69 -11.67 8.68
C PRO A 145 -2.52 -11.87 7.71
N ALA A 146 -1.38 -12.33 8.24
CA ALA A 146 -0.20 -12.68 7.41
C ALA A 146 -0.49 -13.74 6.32
N ARG A 147 -1.56 -14.52 6.50
CA ARG A 147 -2.05 -15.45 5.47
C ARG A 147 -2.41 -14.75 4.17
N ASP A 148 -2.92 -13.52 4.22
CA ASP A 148 -3.31 -12.79 3.01
C ASP A 148 -2.06 -12.39 2.21
N ALA A 149 -0.96 -12.03 2.88
CA ALA A 149 0.33 -11.78 2.24
C ALA A 149 0.93 -13.03 1.59
N LEU A 150 0.82 -14.19 2.25
CA LEU A 150 1.23 -15.49 1.68
C LEU A 150 0.42 -15.83 0.42
N MET A 151 -0.90 -15.63 0.46
CA MET A 151 -1.76 -15.85 -0.69
C MET A 151 -1.42 -14.89 -1.82
N PHE A 152 -1.17 -13.61 -1.54
CA PHE A 152 -0.78 -12.64 -2.56
C PHE A 152 0.54 -13.01 -3.24
N ALA A 153 1.56 -13.37 -2.45
CA ALA A 153 2.86 -13.80 -2.93
C ALA A 153 2.78 -15.00 -3.86
N ALA A 154 1.96 -16.00 -3.52
CA ALA A 154 1.79 -17.22 -4.30
C ALA A 154 1.22 -16.99 -5.72
N HIS A 155 0.62 -15.83 -5.98
CA HIS A 155 0.01 -15.50 -7.28
C HIS A 155 0.87 -14.61 -8.18
N ILE A 156 2.04 -14.17 -7.71
CA ILE A 156 2.92 -13.27 -8.44
C ILE A 156 4.25 -13.98 -8.69
N PRO A 157 4.61 -14.29 -9.95
CA PRO A 157 5.81 -15.10 -10.25
C PRO A 157 7.14 -14.50 -9.79
N ASN A 158 7.27 -13.17 -9.69
CA ASN A 158 8.51 -12.49 -9.26
C ASN A 158 8.28 -11.71 -7.96
N HIS A 159 7.86 -12.44 -6.94
CA HIS A 159 7.51 -11.90 -5.65
C HIS A 159 8.49 -12.38 -4.58
N ASP A 160 8.98 -11.43 -3.80
CA ASP A 160 9.71 -11.67 -2.56
C ASP A 160 8.75 -11.36 -1.39
N LEU A 161 8.49 -12.35 -0.53
CA LEU A 161 7.73 -12.16 0.72
C LEU A 161 8.68 -12.21 1.91
N HIS A 162 8.61 -11.20 2.77
CA HIS A 162 9.35 -11.15 4.02
C HIS A 162 8.39 -11.03 5.21
N ILE A 163 8.42 -12.00 6.11
CA ILE A 163 7.66 -11.95 7.37
C ILE A 163 8.59 -11.44 8.47
N VAL A 164 8.28 -10.27 9.03
CA VAL A 164 9.00 -9.71 10.17
C VAL A 164 8.41 -10.30 11.46
N VAL A 165 9.19 -11.14 12.14
CA VAL A 165 8.77 -11.83 13.36
C VAL A 165 8.61 -10.81 14.49
N GLY A 166 7.45 -10.83 15.16
CA GLY A 166 7.10 -9.91 16.25
C GLY A 166 6.52 -8.57 15.79
N ALA A 167 6.61 -8.22 14.49
CA ALA A 167 6.09 -6.96 14.02
C ALA A 167 4.55 -6.96 13.96
N ASN A 168 3.96 -5.85 14.42
CA ASN A 168 2.55 -5.55 14.31
C ASN A 168 2.23 -4.80 12.99
N HIS A 169 0.98 -4.41 12.78
CA HIS A 169 0.52 -3.68 11.58
C HIS A 169 1.30 -2.37 11.29
N ARG A 170 1.78 -1.71 12.36
CA ARG A 170 2.52 -0.44 12.31
C ARG A 170 4.03 -0.64 12.42
N TYR A 171 4.53 -1.89 12.46
CA TYR A 171 5.95 -2.20 12.65
C TYR A 171 6.59 -1.49 13.85
N THR A 172 5.83 -1.28 14.93
CA THR A 172 6.34 -0.60 16.13
C THR A 172 7.54 -1.37 16.70
N GLY A 173 8.70 -0.73 16.83
CA GLY A 173 9.95 -1.37 17.24
C GLY A 173 10.70 -2.13 16.14
N HIS A 174 10.16 -2.17 14.92
CA HIS A 174 10.70 -2.83 13.73
C HIS A 174 10.86 -1.87 12.55
N GLU A 175 10.79 -0.55 12.77
CA GLU A 175 10.78 0.48 11.74
C GLU A 175 12.08 0.48 10.93
N GLN A 176 13.22 0.28 11.60
CA GLN A 176 14.54 0.21 10.95
C GLN A 176 14.69 -1.04 10.07
N GLU A 177 14.16 -2.17 10.52
CA GLU A 177 14.17 -3.43 9.77
C GLU A 177 13.33 -3.30 8.50
N LEU A 178 12.09 -2.79 8.64
CA LEU A 178 11.21 -2.49 7.50
C LEU A 178 11.88 -1.55 6.50
N THR A 179 12.47 -0.45 6.99
CA THR A 179 13.14 0.55 6.15
C THR A 179 14.32 -0.07 5.40
N SER A 180 15.12 -0.90 6.06
CA SER A 180 16.28 -1.57 5.46
C SER A 180 15.85 -2.54 4.35
N LEU A 181 14.84 -3.37 4.62
CA LEU A 181 14.28 -4.32 3.64
C LEU A 181 13.76 -3.60 2.38
N ALA A 182 13.00 -2.52 2.56
CA ALA A 182 12.48 -1.73 1.46
C ALA A 182 13.61 -1.05 0.65
N LEU A 183 14.58 -0.45 1.35
CA LEU A 183 15.71 0.24 0.72
C LEU A 183 16.58 -0.72 -0.11
N ASP A 184 16.89 -1.90 0.42
CA ASP A 184 17.68 -2.92 -0.26
C ASP A 184 16.97 -3.47 -1.50
N PHE A 185 15.65 -3.55 -1.47
CA PHE A 185 14.86 -3.98 -2.61
C PHE A 185 14.77 -2.92 -3.71
N ILE A 186 14.58 -1.65 -3.34
CA ILE A 186 14.44 -0.53 -4.28
C ILE A 186 15.77 -0.19 -4.95
N LYS A 187 16.88 -0.26 -4.20
CA LYS A 187 18.21 0.04 -4.75
C LYS A 187 18.50 -0.83 -5.99
N PRO A 188 19.02 -0.22 -7.07
CA PRO A 188 19.40 -0.98 -8.26
C PRO A 188 20.42 -2.05 -7.87
N ARG A 189 20.15 -3.31 -8.21
CA ARG A 189 21.19 -4.34 -8.12
C ARG A 189 22.29 -3.95 -9.12
N PRO A 190 23.58 -3.94 -8.73
CA PRO A 190 24.66 -3.72 -9.68
C PRO A 190 24.50 -4.74 -10.81
N ARG A 191 24.46 -4.27 -12.06
CA ARG A 191 24.49 -5.16 -13.22
C ARG A 191 25.68 -6.08 -13.04
N LYS A 192 25.47 -7.39 -12.93
CA LYS A 192 26.55 -8.35 -13.17
C LYS A 192 27.08 -8.01 -14.56
N SER A 193 28.31 -7.55 -14.65
CA SER A 193 28.99 -7.45 -15.94
C SER A 193 28.90 -8.85 -16.54
N SER A 194 28.35 -8.95 -17.74
CA SER A 194 28.44 -10.18 -18.52
C SER A 194 29.93 -10.44 -18.72
N SER A 195 30.50 -11.36 -17.95
CA SER A 195 31.87 -11.80 -18.13
C SER A 195 32.01 -12.35 -19.55
N LEU A 196 32.82 -11.66 -20.36
CA LEU A 196 33.56 -12.15 -21.51
C LEU A 196 32.80 -13.08 -22.47
N ARG A 197 32.25 -12.51 -23.55
CA ARG A 197 32.22 -13.26 -24.81
C ARG A 197 33.68 -13.40 -25.28
N PRO A 198 34.20 -14.61 -25.55
CA PRO A 198 35.48 -14.74 -26.23
C PRO A 198 35.37 -14.05 -27.59
N LYS A 199 36.35 -13.21 -27.91
CA LYS A 199 36.56 -12.79 -29.31
C LYS A 199 37.04 -14.04 -30.05
N LEU A 200 36.26 -14.47 -31.03
CA LEU A 200 36.80 -15.20 -32.18
C LEU A 200 37.36 -14.16 -33.16
#